data_AF-A0A1M4ZX21-F1
#
_entry.id   AF-A0A1M4ZX21-F1
#
_cell.length_a   1.000
_cell.length_b   1.000
_cell.length_c   1.000
_cell.angle_alpha   90.00
_cell.angle_beta   90.00
_cell.angle_gamma   90.00
#
_symmetry.space_group_name_H-M   'P 1'
#
loop_
_entity.id
_entity.type
_entity.pdbx_description
1 polymer ?
#
loop_
_entity_poly.entity_id
_entity_poly.type
_entity_poly.pdbx_seq_one_letter_code
_entity_poly.pdbx_strand_id
1 'polypeptide(L)'
;MSSLSYPERTEARVAGNKLLDQLINRLENGAGIKISTEYKGVLERTVTAGDFCAAYPHLNRDVVMASMLLFPLVKEGRLPAGLQGVMEVLEDMDIEEKFNILNVLVAAQTDFARGEAKIVQYFCHS
;
A
#
# COMPACT_ATOMS: atom_id res chain seq x y z
N MET A 1 -28.44 5.64 13.05
CA MET A 1 -27.15 6.22 12.65
C MET A 1 -26.13 5.84 13.70
N SER A 2 -25.46 4.70 13.53
CA SER A 2 -24.40 4.29 14.46
C SER A 2 -23.11 4.95 14.04
N SER A 3 -22.62 5.88 14.86
CA SER A 3 -21.24 6.35 14.80
C SER A 3 -20.34 5.15 15.12
N LEU A 4 -19.79 4.52 14.08
CA LEU A 4 -18.70 3.57 14.22
C LEU A 4 -17.50 4.34 14.77
N SER A 5 -17.34 4.29 16.08
CA SER A 5 -16.15 4.77 16.78
C SER A 5 -14.93 4.09 16.20
N TYR A 6 -13.97 4.91 15.77
CA TYR A 6 -12.66 4.49 15.29
C TYR A 6 -12.01 3.57 16.33
N PRO A 7 -11.50 2.38 15.96
CA PRO A 7 -10.60 1.69 16.85
C PRO A 7 -9.27 2.44 16.84
N GLU A 8 -8.95 3.11 17.96
CA GLU A 8 -7.67 3.78 18.25
C GLU A 8 -6.43 2.92 17.90
N ARG A 9 -6.61 1.59 17.76
CA ARG A 9 -5.58 0.62 17.40
C ARG A 9 -5.04 0.73 15.97
N THR A 10 -5.84 1.17 14.98
CA THR A 10 -5.35 1.29 13.59
C THR A 10 -4.43 2.49 13.44
N GLU A 11 -4.85 3.64 13.98
CA GLU A 11 -4.04 4.88 13.97
C GLU A 11 -2.71 4.67 14.71
N ALA A 12 -2.74 4.01 15.86
CA ALA A 12 -1.52 3.67 16.61
C ALA A 12 -0.57 2.71 15.87
N ARG A 13 -1.09 1.83 15.01
CA ARG A 13 -0.28 0.88 14.22
C ARG A 13 0.31 1.51 12.96
N VAL A 14 -0.42 2.44 12.34
CA VAL A 14 0.08 3.23 11.22
C VAL A 14 1.17 4.18 11.72
N ALA A 15 0.93 4.89 12.82
CA ALA A 15 1.89 5.82 13.45
C ALA A 15 3.19 5.18 13.97
N GLY A 16 3.33 3.86 13.87
CA GLY A 16 4.55 3.12 14.21
C GLY A 16 5.33 2.60 12.98
N ASN A 17 4.81 2.78 11.76
CA ASN A 17 5.48 2.33 10.54
C ASN A 17 5.98 3.53 9.74
N LYS A 18 7.27 3.83 9.92
CA LYS A 18 7.96 4.96 9.29
C LYS A 18 7.82 4.97 7.75
N LEU A 19 7.81 3.81 7.10
CA LEU A 19 7.65 3.73 5.65
C LEU A 19 6.24 4.17 5.24
N LEU A 20 5.20 3.67 5.90
CA LEU A 20 3.82 4.06 5.60
C LEU A 20 3.61 5.56 5.85
N ASP A 21 4.10 6.09 6.96
CA ASP A 21 3.98 7.52 7.27
C ASP A 21 4.64 8.37 6.18
N GLN A 22 5.81 7.97 5.69
CA GLN A 22 6.50 8.65 4.59
C GLN A 22 5.72 8.57 3.28
N LEU A 23 5.18 7.40 2.94
CA LEU A 23 4.38 7.22 1.72
C LEU A 23 3.08 8.02 1.76
N ILE A 24 2.37 8.00 2.88
CA ILE A 24 1.15 8.79 3.08
C ILE A 24 1.49 10.28 2.93
N ASN A 25 2.54 10.76 3.61
CA ASN A 25 2.97 12.15 3.51
C ASN A 25 3.30 12.57 2.07
N ARG A 26 3.92 11.70 1.27
CA ARG A 26 4.20 11.98 -0.15
C ARG A 26 2.95 11.93 -1.03
N LEU A 27 2.04 11.01 -0.76
CA LEU A 27 0.77 10.96 -1.47
C LEU A 27 -0.03 12.25 -1.22
N GLU A 28 -0.07 12.71 0.02
CA GLU A 28 -0.82 13.92 0.39
C GLU A 28 -0.16 15.21 -0.08
N ASN A 29 1.16 15.37 0.17
CA ASN A 29 1.85 16.63 -0.09
C ASN A 29 2.55 16.69 -1.45
N GLY A 30 2.92 15.55 -2.01
CA GLY A 30 3.55 15.45 -3.33
C GLY A 30 2.53 15.24 -4.44
N ALA A 31 1.68 14.20 -4.33
CA ALA A 31 0.70 13.85 -5.35
C ALA A 31 -0.67 14.53 -5.17
N GLY A 32 -0.91 15.24 -4.06
CA GLY A 32 -2.19 15.90 -3.77
C GLY A 32 -3.34 14.92 -3.44
N ILE A 33 -3.02 13.65 -3.16
CA ILE A 33 -3.97 12.58 -2.86
C ILE A 33 -4.28 12.60 -1.37
N LYS A 34 -5.50 13.02 -1.00
CA LYS A 34 -5.93 13.05 0.40
C LYS A 34 -6.30 11.65 0.89
N ILE A 35 -5.46 11.09 1.76
CA ILE A 35 -5.70 9.80 2.41
C ILE A 35 -6.62 10.03 3.61
N SER A 36 -7.88 10.37 3.35
CA SER A 36 -8.87 10.56 4.42
C SER A 36 -9.87 9.40 4.41
N THR A 37 -11.17 9.69 4.39
CA THR A 37 -12.22 8.72 4.74
C THR A 37 -12.31 7.53 3.77
N GLU A 38 -12.00 7.72 2.49
CA GLU A 38 -12.10 6.67 1.46
C GLU A 38 -10.97 5.63 1.55
N TYR A 39 -9.79 6.02 2.04
CA TYR A 39 -8.60 5.16 2.10
C TYR A 39 -8.39 4.51 3.47
N LYS A 40 -9.23 4.81 4.46
CA LYS A 40 -9.16 4.19 5.79
C LYS A 40 -9.20 2.66 5.72
N GLY A 41 -10.13 2.11 4.93
CA GLY A 41 -10.23 0.66 4.72
C GLY A 41 -9.06 0.07 3.91
N VAL A 42 -8.36 0.89 3.11
CA VAL A 42 -7.11 0.49 2.47
C VAL A 42 -5.99 0.40 3.50
N LEU A 43 -5.82 1.42 4.34
CA LEU A 43 -4.80 1.43 5.40
C LEU A 43 -4.96 0.27 6.39
N GLU A 44 -6.19 -0.04 6.81
CA GLU A 44 -6.46 -1.19 7.69
C GLU A 44 -6.05 -2.52 7.04
N ARG A 45 -6.40 -2.70 5.76
CA ARG A 45 -5.97 -3.88 4.99
C ARG A 45 -4.46 -3.90 4.78
N THR A 46 -3.82 -2.76 4.56
CA THR A 46 -2.36 -2.64 4.42
C THR A 46 -1.64 -3.11 5.69
N VAL A 47 -2.07 -2.64 6.86
CA VAL A 47 -1.51 -3.08 8.15
C VAL A 47 -1.75 -4.57 8.35
N THR A 48 -2.96 -5.05 8.06
CA THR A 48 -3.31 -6.48 8.19
C THR A 48 -2.48 -7.36 7.26
N ALA A 49 -2.25 -6.94 6.02
CA ALA A 49 -1.40 -7.63 5.07
C ALA A 49 0.07 -7.65 5.54
N GLY A 50 0.55 -6.53 6.10
CA GLY A 50 1.87 -6.46 6.70
C GLY A 50 2.03 -7.38 7.92
N ASP A 51 1.00 -7.49 8.76
CA ASP A 51 0.98 -8.43 9.89
C ASP A 51 0.93 -9.88 9.39
N PHE A 52 0.21 -10.15 8.29
CA PHE A 52 0.17 -11.47 7.66
C PHE A 52 1.54 -11.92 7.16
N CYS A 53 2.40 -11.01 6.69
CA CYS A 53 3.78 -11.32 6.30
C CYS A 53 4.62 -11.90 7.46
N ALA A 54 4.26 -11.70 8.72
CA ALA A 54 4.98 -12.29 9.86
C ALA A 54 4.99 -13.83 9.82
N ALA A 55 3.98 -14.46 9.20
CA ALA A 55 3.92 -15.90 9.00
C ALA A 55 4.77 -16.40 7.81
N TYR A 56 5.30 -15.50 6.99
CA TYR A 56 6.02 -15.82 5.74
C TYR A 56 7.34 -15.03 5.66
N PRO A 57 8.43 -15.53 6.29
CA PRO A 57 9.68 -14.79 6.44
C PRO A 57 10.40 -14.45 5.13
N HIS A 58 10.03 -15.12 4.04
CA HIS A 58 10.60 -14.89 2.71
C HIS A 58 9.92 -13.75 1.95
N LEU A 59 8.80 -13.22 2.48
CA LEU A 59 8.09 -12.10 1.87
C LEU A 59 8.57 -10.79 2.46
N ASN A 60 8.76 -9.80 1.59
CA ASN A 60 9.12 -8.47 2.03
C ASN A 60 7.87 -7.72 2.49
N ARG A 61 7.74 -7.54 3.81
CA ARG A 61 6.64 -6.83 4.46
C ARG A 61 6.48 -5.40 3.93
N ASP A 62 7.59 -4.69 3.77
CA ASP A 62 7.57 -3.28 3.36
C ASP A 62 7.11 -3.13 1.91
N VAL A 63 7.57 -4.02 1.02
CA VAL A 63 7.07 -4.11 -0.36
C VAL A 63 5.58 -4.40 -0.37
N VAL A 64 5.09 -5.39 0.41
CA VAL A 64 3.66 -5.69 0.50
C VAL A 64 2.86 -4.48 0.96
N MET A 65 3.32 -3.80 2.02
CA MET A 65 2.59 -2.68 2.59
C MET A 65 2.55 -1.47 1.64
N ALA A 66 3.67 -1.16 0.98
CA ALA A 66 3.71 -0.11 -0.03
C ALA A 66 2.80 -0.45 -1.22
N SER A 67 2.89 -1.68 -1.75
CA SER A 67 2.05 -2.13 -2.85
C SER A 67 0.57 -2.15 -2.47
N MET A 68 0.20 -2.56 -1.26
CA MET A 68 -1.17 -2.52 -0.75
C MET A 68 -1.77 -1.11 -0.75
N LEU A 69 -0.98 -0.11 -0.38
CA LEU A 69 -1.41 1.30 -0.38
C LEU A 69 -1.53 1.86 -1.80
N LEU A 70 -0.58 1.54 -2.66
CA LEU A 70 -0.49 2.11 -4.02
C LEU A 70 -1.41 1.41 -5.02
N PHE A 71 -1.70 0.13 -4.82
CA PHE A 71 -2.45 -0.68 -5.79
C PHE A 71 -3.82 -0.10 -6.15
N PRO A 72 -4.68 0.32 -5.19
CA PRO A 72 -5.96 0.93 -5.51
C PRO A 72 -5.80 2.25 -6.26
N LEU A 73 -4.77 3.05 -5.92
CA LEU A 73 -4.49 4.33 -6.57
C LEU A 73 -4.10 4.15 -8.04
N VAL A 74 -3.31 3.12 -8.34
CA VAL A 74 -2.94 2.75 -9.72
C VAL A 74 -4.15 2.20 -10.47
N LYS A 75 -4.88 1.26 -9.87
CA LYS A 75 -6.03 0.58 -10.50
C LYS A 75 -7.17 1.54 -10.82
N GLU A 76 -7.43 2.51 -9.95
CA GLU A 76 -8.46 3.53 -10.13
C GLU A 76 -7.97 4.74 -10.96
N GLY A 77 -6.69 4.76 -11.37
CA GLY A 77 -6.12 5.86 -12.14
C GLY A 77 -6.02 7.18 -11.37
N ARG A 78 -5.93 7.13 -10.03
CA ARG A 78 -5.80 8.31 -9.16
C ARG A 78 -4.38 8.85 -9.06
N LEU A 79 -3.38 8.04 -9.41
CA LEU A 79 -1.99 8.51 -9.53
C LEU A 79 -1.78 9.18 -10.89
N PRO A 80 -1.34 10.46 -10.92
CA PRO A 80 -0.95 11.12 -12.16
C PRO A 80 0.08 10.28 -12.91
N ALA A 81 -0.09 10.09 -14.22
CA ALA A 81 0.81 9.30 -15.07
C ALA A 81 0.98 7.81 -14.68
N GLY A 82 0.08 7.23 -13.87
CA GLY A 82 0.06 5.79 -13.59
C GLY A 82 1.31 5.29 -12.86
N LEU A 83 2.03 4.30 -13.44
CA LEU A 83 3.26 3.75 -12.85
C LEU A 83 4.40 4.78 -12.74
N GLN A 84 4.41 5.81 -13.58
CA GLN A 84 5.39 6.89 -13.45
C GLN A 84 5.16 7.69 -12.16
N GLY A 85 3.90 7.99 -11.83
CA GLY A 85 3.56 8.62 -10.56
C GLY A 85 3.90 7.76 -9.35
N VAL A 86 3.85 6.42 -9.48
CA VAL A 86 4.36 5.51 -8.44
C VAL A 86 5.86 5.73 -8.22
N MET A 87 6.66 5.83 -9.28
CA MET A 87 8.10 6.06 -9.16
C MET A 87 8.44 7.38 -8.44
N GLU A 88 7.66 8.42 -8.69
CA GLU A 88 7.78 9.72 -8.00
C GLU A 88 7.42 9.60 -6.52
N VAL A 89 6.32 8.90 -6.18
CA VAL A 89 5.97 8.64 -4.77
C VAL A 89 7.06 7.82 -4.05
N LEU A 90 7.79 6.98 -4.78
CA LEU A 90 8.85 6.14 -4.22
C LEU A 90 10.27 6.76 -4.32
N GLU A 91 10.43 8.05 -4.63
CA GLU A 91 11.72 8.67 -4.97
C GLU A 91 12.89 8.39 -4.01
N ASP A 92 12.72 8.46 -2.69
CA ASP A 92 13.84 8.20 -1.74
C ASP A 92 14.01 6.72 -1.35
N MET A 93 13.25 5.78 -1.93
CA MET A 93 13.48 4.35 -1.68
C MET A 93 14.68 3.82 -2.47
N ASP A 94 15.23 2.69 -2.03
CA ASP A 94 16.25 2.01 -2.82
C ASP A 94 15.68 1.55 -4.18
N ILE A 95 16.51 1.60 -5.22
CA ILE A 95 16.07 1.30 -6.58
C ILE A 95 15.57 -0.14 -6.73
N GLU A 96 16.18 -1.10 -6.04
CA GLU A 96 15.74 -2.50 -6.06
C GLU A 96 14.36 -2.65 -5.43
N GLU A 97 14.12 -1.99 -4.29
CA GLU A 97 12.82 -1.99 -3.62
C GLU A 97 11.73 -1.35 -4.49
N LYS A 98 12.05 -0.25 -5.18
CA LYS A 98 11.11 0.38 -6.14
C LYS A 98 10.72 -0.58 -7.24
N PHE A 99 11.69 -1.24 -7.87
CA PHE A 99 11.41 -2.21 -8.92
C PHE A 99 10.59 -3.38 -8.40
N ASN A 100 10.86 -3.85 -7.18
CA ASN A 100 10.06 -4.90 -6.54
C ASN A 100 8.60 -4.45 -6.33
N ILE A 101 8.37 -3.24 -5.82
CA ILE A 101 7.03 -2.68 -5.66
C ILE A 101 6.31 -2.57 -7.01
N LEU A 102 6.97 -2.05 -8.05
CA LEU A 102 6.40 -1.96 -9.39
C LEU A 102 6.03 -3.33 -9.96
N ASN A 103 6.93 -4.30 -9.85
CA ASN A 103 6.68 -5.67 -10.31
C ASN A 103 5.49 -6.29 -9.58
N VAL A 104 5.39 -6.09 -8.27
CA VAL A 104 4.26 -6.54 -7.45
C VAL A 104 2.95 -5.89 -7.89
N LEU A 105 2.95 -4.57 -8.15
CA LEU A 105 1.78 -3.83 -8.61
C LEU A 105 1.27 -4.34 -9.97
N VAL A 106 2.17 -4.68 -10.90
CA VAL A 106 1.81 -5.26 -12.19
C VAL A 106 1.32 -6.69 -12.02
N ALA A 107 2.08 -7.54 -11.32
CA ALA A 107 1.77 -8.96 -11.17
C ALA A 107 0.46 -9.20 -10.42
N ALA A 108 0.11 -8.37 -9.43
CA ALA A 108 -1.13 -8.49 -8.65
C ALA A 108 -2.41 -8.28 -9.50
N GLN A 109 -2.29 -7.67 -10.68
CA GLN A 109 -3.40 -7.47 -11.63
C GLN A 109 -3.62 -8.68 -12.54
N THR A 110 -2.76 -9.69 -12.46
CA THR A 110 -2.80 -10.87 -13.34
C THR A 110 -3.23 -12.12 -12.58
N ASP A 111 -3.72 -13.13 -13.30
CA ASP A 111 -4.04 -14.44 -12.71
C ASP A 111 -2.81 -15.21 -12.20
N PHE A 112 -1.60 -14.74 -12.54
CA PHE A 112 -0.33 -15.39 -12.21
C PHE A 112 0.37 -14.80 -10.99
N ALA A 113 -0.33 -14.00 -10.18
CA ALA A 113 0.22 -13.41 -8.97
C ALA A 113 0.82 -14.47 -8.02
N ARG A 114 2.04 -14.22 -7.54
CA ARG A 114 2.80 -15.06 -6.60
C ARG A 114 3.47 -14.18 -5.54
N GLY A 115 3.92 -14.78 -4.43
CA GLY A 115 4.63 -14.07 -3.37
C GLY A 115 3.84 -12.87 -2.84
N GLU A 116 4.50 -11.71 -2.75
CA GLU A 116 3.95 -10.43 -2.33
C GLU A 116 2.73 -10.02 -3.17
N ALA A 117 2.80 -10.23 -4.49
CA ALA A 117 1.70 -9.91 -5.40
C ALA A 117 0.44 -10.71 -5.12
N LYS A 118 0.57 -11.95 -4.62
CA LYS A 118 -0.59 -12.76 -4.25
C LYS A 118 -1.28 -12.23 -3.01
N ILE A 119 -0.52 -11.71 -2.04
CA ILE A 119 -1.07 -11.05 -0.86
C ILE A 119 -1.84 -9.80 -1.27
N VAL A 120 -1.20 -8.94 -2.08
CA VAL A 120 -1.84 -7.70 -2.57
C VAL A 120 -3.12 -8.02 -3.34
N GLN A 121 -3.06 -9.01 -4.24
CA GLN A 121 -4.24 -9.47 -4.97
C GLN A 121 -5.35 -9.94 -4.03
N TYR A 122 -5.02 -10.76 -3.03
CA TYR A 122 -5.99 -11.32 -2.09
C TYR A 122 -6.75 -10.23 -1.32
N PHE A 123 -6.06 -9.21 -0.81
CA PHE A 123 -6.69 -8.15 -0.01
C PHE A 123 -7.37 -7.05 -0.86
N CYS A 124 -6.98 -6.87 -2.13
CA CYS A 124 -7.49 -5.81 -3.00
C CYS A 124 -8.49 -6.26 -4.09
N HIS A 125 -8.70 -7.57 -4.28
CA HIS A 125 -9.69 -8.12 -5.22
C HIS A 125 -10.84 -8.89 -4.53
N SER A 126 -10.89 -8.87 -3.20
CA SER A 126 -12.02 -9.41 -2.42
C SER A 126 -13.23 -8.49 -2.43
#